data_AF-A0A7C6WBY8-F1
#
_entry.id   AF-A0A7C6WBY8-F1
#
_cell.length_a   1.000
_cell.length_b   1.000
_cell.length_c   1.000
_cell.angle_alpha   90.00
_cell.angle_beta   90.00
_cell.angle_gamma   90.00
#
_symmetry.space_group_name_H-M   'P 1'
#
loop_
_entity.id
_entity.type
_entity.pdbx_description
1 polymer ?
#
loop_
_entity_poly.entity_id
_entity_poly.type
_entity_poly.pdbx_seq_one_letter_code
_entity_poly.pdbx_strand_id
1 'polypeptide(L)'
;MEQSFIHPDDVLTHNLRTCSLIKPLLHLRLAGLLHDVGKPGYHVEDPQVGRRFPDHSRRSAALVPVILGRFAYSSQMVDRVKFLVENHMFVWVPHHGLDPIRELIARVGRENAEDLIELVTSNRAAIWGNRIKGSNRALWKALALAMKE
;
A
#
# COMPACT_ATOMS: atom_id res chain seq x y z
N MET A 1 14.56 -0.21 11.10
CA MET A 1 15.01 -1.41 10.35
C MET A 1 15.28 -1.02 8.91
N GLU A 2 16.47 -1.33 8.37
CA GLU A 2 16.83 -0.99 6.99
C GLU A 2 15.93 -1.73 5.97
N GLN A 3 15.68 -1.07 4.84
CA GLN A 3 14.80 -1.52 3.76
C GLN A 3 15.60 -1.88 2.48
N SER A 4 14.90 -2.15 1.38
CA SER A 4 15.55 -2.20 0.06
C SER A 4 16.16 -0.84 -0.31
N PHE A 5 17.17 -0.85 -1.17
CA PHE A 5 17.97 0.34 -1.54
C PHE A 5 17.16 1.50 -2.14
N ILE A 6 15.95 1.23 -2.61
CA ILE A 6 15.05 2.26 -3.15
C ILE A 6 14.42 3.13 -2.06
N HIS A 7 14.35 2.65 -0.82
CA HIS A 7 13.70 3.38 0.28
C HIS A 7 14.72 4.32 0.94
N PRO A 8 14.41 5.63 1.03
CA PRO A 8 15.28 6.58 1.73
C PRO A 8 15.20 6.43 3.26
N ASP A 9 14.12 5.81 3.74
CA ASP A 9 13.70 5.77 5.13
C ASP A 9 13.66 4.32 5.63
N ASP A 10 13.77 4.14 6.94
CA ASP A 10 13.52 2.86 7.59
C ASP A 10 12.00 2.53 7.60
N VAL A 11 11.61 1.30 7.97
CA VAL A 11 10.18 0.88 7.89
C VAL A 11 9.24 1.79 8.68
N LEU A 12 9.60 2.18 9.91
CA LEU A 12 8.73 3.02 10.73
C LEU A 12 8.55 4.40 10.09
N THR A 13 9.65 5.03 9.72
CA THR A 13 9.65 6.37 9.11
C THR A 13 8.89 6.36 7.78
N HIS A 14 9.08 5.31 6.97
CA HIS A 14 8.32 5.10 5.75
C HIS A 14 6.82 4.99 6.00
N ASN A 15 6.39 4.20 6.98
CA ASN A 15 4.97 4.06 7.33
C ASN A 15 4.35 5.36 7.83
N LEU A 16 5.08 6.09 8.69
CA LEU A 16 4.63 7.40 9.18
C LEU A 16 4.49 8.40 8.03
N ARG A 17 5.40 8.38 7.06
CA ARG A 17 5.36 9.23 5.87
C ARG A 17 4.22 8.85 4.93
N THR A 18 4.01 7.56 4.66
CA THR A 18 2.88 7.09 3.87
C THR A 18 1.56 7.47 4.55
N CYS A 19 1.47 7.27 5.86
CA CYS A 19 0.34 7.72 6.68
C CYS A 19 0.16 9.24 6.63
N SER A 20 1.21 10.05 6.57
CA SER A 20 1.07 11.51 6.51
C SER A 20 0.55 12.01 5.16
N LEU A 21 0.98 11.36 4.07
CA LEU A 21 0.67 11.74 2.68
C LEU A 21 -0.70 11.27 2.18
N ILE A 22 -1.23 10.16 2.69
CA ILE A 22 -2.50 9.59 2.26
C ILE A 22 -3.70 10.48 2.64
N LYS A 23 -4.82 10.40 1.92
CA LYS A 23 -6.07 11.11 2.28
C LYS A 23 -6.40 10.99 3.78
N PRO A 24 -6.92 12.06 4.43
CA PRO A 24 -7.21 12.10 5.86
C PRO A 24 -8.48 11.33 6.25
N LEU A 25 -8.68 10.13 5.70
CA LEU A 25 -9.71 9.20 6.11
C LEU A 25 -9.10 8.18 7.06
N LEU A 26 -9.78 7.90 8.17
CA LEU A 26 -9.20 7.10 9.26
C LEU A 26 -8.70 5.72 8.81
N HIS A 27 -9.51 4.97 8.06
CA HIS A 27 -9.11 3.64 7.56
C HIS A 27 -7.89 3.70 6.64
N LEU A 28 -7.76 4.75 5.82
CA LEU A 28 -6.59 4.97 4.97
C LEU A 28 -5.35 5.34 5.79
N ARG A 29 -5.49 6.20 6.81
CA ARG A 29 -4.39 6.56 7.71
C ARG A 29 -3.87 5.34 8.46
N LEU A 30 -4.77 4.51 8.98
CA LEU A 30 -4.43 3.25 9.64
C LEU A 30 -3.75 2.27 8.66
N ALA A 31 -4.27 2.13 7.44
CA ALA A 31 -3.65 1.28 6.42
C ALA A 31 -2.24 1.77 6.05
N GLY A 32 -2.07 3.07 5.80
CA GLY A 32 -0.75 3.67 5.52
C GLY A 32 0.25 3.47 6.65
N LEU A 33 -0.19 3.60 7.91
CA LEU A 33 0.65 3.36 9.09
C LEU A 33 1.06 1.90 9.26
N LEU A 34 0.20 0.95 8.85
CA LEU A 34 0.37 -0.47 9.15
C LEU A 34 0.79 -1.33 7.94
N HIS A 35 0.80 -0.81 6.72
CA HIS A 35 0.97 -1.63 5.51
C HIS A 35 2.24 -2.50 5.50
N ASP A 36 3.33 -2.02 6.08
CA ASP A 36 4.62 -2.73 6.15
C ASP A 36 5.00 -3.22 7.56
N VAL A 37 4.07 -3.24 8.52
CA VAL A 37 4.36 -3.64 9.91
C VAL A 37 4.87 -5.09 10.04
N GLY A 38 4.63 -5.94 9.03
CA GLY A 38 5.11 -7.32 8.94
C GLY A 38 6.49 -7.50 8.31
N LYS A 39 7.15 -6.42 7.83
CA LYS A 39 8.52 -6.50 7.28
C LYS A 39 9.56 -6.97 8.31
N PRO A 40 9.59 -6.48 9.57
CA PRO A 40 10.60 -6.89 10.55
C PRO A 40 10.64 -8.38 10.91
N GLY A 41 9.57 -9.13 10.65
CA GLY A 41 9.51 -10.56 10.96
C GLY A 41 10.33 -11.46 10.02
N TYR A 42 10.61 -11.01 8.79
CA TYR A 42 11.33 -11.84 7.81
C TYR A 42 11.82 -11.00 6.61
N HIS A 43 13.10 -11.17 6.25
CA HIS A 43 13.71 -10.61 5.05
C HIS A 43 14.71 -11.59 4.43
N VAL A 44 15.05 -11.35 3.17
CA VAL A 44 16.10 -12.03 2.43
C VAL A 44 17.06 -10.98 1.90
N GLU A 45 18.36 -11.19 2.09
CA GLU A 45 19.39 -10.32 1.53
C GLU A 45 19.49 -10.51 0.00
N ASP A 46 19.58 -9.40 -0.73
CA ASP A 46 19.69 -9.37 -2.19
C ASP A 46 20.77 -8.36 -2.60
N PRO A 47 21.84 -8.80 -3.30
CA PRO A 47 22.93 -7.91 -3.69
C PRO A 47 22.52 -6.75 -4.59
N GLN A 48 21.42 -6.87 -5.34
CA GLN A 48 21.01 -5.86 -6.32
C GLN A 48 20.07 -4.81 -5.72
N VAL A 49 19.24 -5.21 -4.77
CA VAL A 49 18.15 -4.36 -4.25
C VAL A 49 18.18 -4.19 -2.74
N GLY A 50 19.14 -4.78 -2.03
CA GLY A 50 19.22 -4.78 -0.57
C GLY A 50 18.26 -5.80 0.02
N ARG A 51 17.52 -5.46 1.08
CA ARG A 51 16.58 -6.42 1.67
C ARG A 51 15.31 -6.57 0.84
N ARG A 52 14.98 -7.82 0.49
CA ARG A 52 13.65 -8.21 0.00
C ARG A 52 12.79 -8.71 1.14
N PHE A 53 11.49 -8.44 1.06
CA PHE A 53 10.51 -8.85 2.08
C PHE A 53 9.42 -9.73 1.44
N PRO A 54 9.70 -11.01 1.16
CA PRO A 54 8.69 -11.91 0.61
C PRO A 54 7.51 -12.00 1.55
N ASP A 55 6.28 -11.99 1.02
CA ASP A 55 5.04 -12.19 1.77
C ASP A 55 4.77 -11.20 2.93
N HIS A 56 5.41 -10.03 2.92
CA HIS A 56 5.25 -9.07 4.01
C HIS A 56 3.82 -8.51 4.10
N SER A 57 3.09 -8.36 2.99
CA SER A 57 1.73 -7.85 3.03
C SER A 57 0.78 -8.75 3.83
N ARG A 58 0.89 -10.07 3.68
CA ARG A 58 0.11 -11.04 4.47
C ARG A 58 0.52 -11.04 5.93
N ARG A 59 1.83 -10.96 6.23
CA ARG A 59 2.30 -10.81 7.62
C ARG A 59 1.82 -9.51 8.26
N SER A 60 1.88 -8.40 7.54
CA SER A 60 1.34 -7.11 8.01
C SER A 60 -0.15 -7.22 8.28
N ALA A 61 -0.91 -7.83 7.37
CA ALA A 61 -2.36 -8.01 7.52
C ALA A 61 -2.72 -8.88 8.72
N ALA A 62 -1.95 -9.94 9.01
CA ALA A 62 -2.13 -10.77 10.19
C ALA A 62 -1.93 -10.00 11.52
N LEU A 63 -1.09 -8.94 11.50
CA LEU A 63 -0.83 -8.10 12.67
C LEU A 63 -1.90 -7.01 12.88
N VAL A 64 -2.63 -6.60 11.83
CA VAL A 64 -3.67 -5.57 11.91
C VAL A 64 -4.72 -5.85 13.01
N PRO A 65 -5.39 -7.02 13.08
CA PRO A 65 -6.40 -7.27 14.12
C PRO A 65 -5.81 -7.28 15.53
N VAL A 66 -4.57 -7.75 15.70
CA VAL A 66 -3.88 -7.73 17.00
C VAL A 66 -3.59 -6.29 17.44
N ILE A 67 -3.09 -5.45 16.54
CA ILE A 67 -2.74 -4.06 16.84
C ILE A 67 -4.00 -3.25 17.09
N LEU A 68 -4.95 -3.25 16.16
CA LEU A 68 -6.15 -2.41 16.25
C LEU A 68 -7.13 -2.90 17.31
N GLY A 69 -7.14 -4.20 17.63
CA GLY A 69 -7.91 -4.75 18.74
C GLY A 69 -7.49 -4.20 20.11
N ARG A 70 -6.20 -3.88 20.30
CA ARG A 70 -5.70 -3.22 21.53
C ARG A 70 -6.25 -1.81 21.73
N PHE A 71 -6.69 -1.18 20.64
CA PHE A 71 -7.29 0.16 20.66
C PHE A 71 -8.83 0.12 20.54
N ALA A 72 -9.44 -1.07 20.65
CA ALA A 72 -10.88 -1.28 20.60
C ALA A 72 -11.59 -0.72 19.34
N TYR A 73 -10.90 -0.71 18.19
CA TYR A 73 -11.55 -0.41 16.91
C TYR A 73 -12.62 -1.46 16.56
N SER A 74 -13.68 -1.04 15.86
CA SER A 74 -14.75 -1.95 15.41
C SER A 74 -14.21 -3.02 14.45
N SER A 75 -14.85 -4.19 14.43
CA SER A 75 -14.51 -5.28 13.50
C SER A 75 -14.52 -4.81 12.05
N GLN A 76 -15.52 -4.02 11.65
CA GLN A 76 -15.60 -3.43 10.31
C GLN A 76 -14.38 -2.57 9.97
N MET A 77 -13.89 -1.75 10.90
CA MET A 77 -12.70 -0.93 10.68
C MET A 77 -11.46 -1.83 10.54
N VAL A 78 -11.33 -2.82 11.42
CA VAL A 78 -10.22 -3.79 11.42
C VAL A 78 -10.17 -4.56 10.10
N ASP A 79 -11.31 -5.08 9.63
CA ASP A 79 -11.41 -5.84 8.39
C ASP A 79 -11.08 -4.97 7.17
N ARG A 80 -11.56 -3.72 7.14
CA ARG A 80 -11.23 -2.78 6.06
C ARG A 80 -9.73 -2.47 6.02
N VAL A 81 -9.12 -2.15 7.16
CA VAL A 81 -7.67 -1.86 7.23
C VAL A 81 -6.86 -3.11 6.87
N LYS A 82 -7.24 -4.29 7.39
CA LYS A 82 -6.59 -5.56 7.09
C LYS A 82 -6.63 -5.85 5.59
N PHE A 83 -7.79 -5.66 4.95
CA PHE A 83 -7.96 -5.86 3.52
C PHE A 83 -7.02 -4.98 2.70
N LEU A 84 -6.95 -3.68 3.03
CA LEU A 84 -6.06 -2.74 2.35
C LEU A 84 -4.59 -3.10 2.54
N VAL A 85 -4.19 -3.45 3.77
CA VAL A 85 -2.83 -3.87 4.09
C VAL A 85 -2.45 -5.17 3.38
N GLU A 86 -3.34 -6.14 3.26
CA GLU A 86 -3.02 -7.41 2.57
C GLU A 86 -2.80 -7.21 1.06
N ASN A 87 -3.56 -6.29 0.47
CA ASN A 87 -3.61 -6.04 -0.98
C ASN A 87 -2.79 -4.83 -1.45
N HIS A 88 -2.04 -4.17 -0.56
CA HIS A 88 -1.34 -2.92 -0.88
C HIS A 88 -0.24 -3.06 -1.95
N MET A 89 0.21 -4.28 -2.21
CA MET A 89 1.22 -4.56 -3.23
C MET A 89 0.59 -4.57 -4.63
N PHE A 90 0.58 -3.40 -5.26
CA PHE A 90 0.14 -3.23 -6.64
C PHE A 90 1.16 -2.43 -7.47
N VAL A 91 1.75 -3.10 -8.46
CA VAL A 91 2.75 -2.51 -9.35
C VAL A 91 2.09 -2.20 -10.69
N TRP A 92 2.19 -0.94 -11.09
CA TRP A 92 1.64 -0.46 -12.35
C TRP A 92 2.43 0.73 -12.85
N VAL A 93 2.69 0.76 -14.15
CA VAL A 93 3.33 1.84 -14.89
C VAL A 93 2.56 2.07 -16.20
N PRO A 94 2.63 3.25 -16.83
CA PRO A 94 1.73 3.61 -17.93
C PRO A 94 1.67 2.62 -19.11
N HIS A 95 2.77 1.95 -19.44
CA HIS A 95 2.82 0.99 -20.55
C HIS A 95 2.12 -0.35 -20.24
N HIS A 96 1.71 -0.61 -19.00
CA HIS A 96 0.90 -1.79 -18.66
C HIS A 96 -0.54 -1.71 -19.19
N GLY A 97 -1.03 -0.52 -19.59
CA GLY A 97 -2.41 -0.36 -20.06
C GLY A 97 -3.47 -0.53 -18.96
N LEU A 98 -4.69 -0.87 -19.38
CA LEU A 98 -5.87 -0.94 -18.49
C LEU A 98 -6.12 -2.34 -17.91
N ASP A 99 -5.63 -3.41 -18.53
CA ASP A 99 -5.98 -4.78 -18.13
C ASP A 99 -5.62 -5.10 -16.67
N PRO A 100 -4.42 -4.75 -16.15
CA PRO A 100 -4.11 -4.99 -14.73
C PRO A 100 -5.00 -4.18 -13.77
N ILE A 101 -5.55 -3.05 -14.22
CA ILE A 101 -6.47 -2.23 -13.44
C ILE A 101 -7.86 -2.89 -13.43
N ARG A 102 -8.30 -3.43 -14.57
CA ARG A 102 -9.55 -4.19 -14.67
C ARG A 102 -9.49 -5.45 -13.80
N GLU A 103 -8.38 -6.19 -13.84
CA GLU A 103 -8.14 -7.34 -12.97
C GLU A 103 -8.17 -6.94 -11.49
N LEU A 104 -7.53 -5.83 -11.13
CA LEU A 104 -7.60 -5.30 -9.76
C LEU A 104 -9.05 -5.03 -9.35
N ILE A 105 -9.81 -4.28 -10.15
CA ILE A 105 -11.22 -3.95 -9.88
C ILE A 105 -12.06 -5.23 -9.76
N ALA A 106 -11.90 -6.19 -10.67
CA ALA A 106 -12.64 -7.45 -10.65
C ALA A 106 -12.35 -8.26 -9.37
N ARG A 107 -11.11 -8.23 -8.88
CA ARG A 107 -10.69 -8.95 -7.68
C ARG A 107 -11.18 -8.29 -6.39
N VAL A 108 -11.12 -6.96 -6.31
CA VAL A 108 -11.30 -6.24 -5.03
C VAL A 108 -12.62 -5.47 -4.94
N GLY A 109 -13.33 -5.29 -6.05
CA GLY A 109 -14.50 -4.42 -6.16
C GLY A 109 -14.12 -2.95 -6.35
N ARG A 110 -15.06 -2.16 -6.87
CA ARG A 110 -14.84 -0.75 -7.25
C ARG A 110 -14.44 0.12 -6.06
N GLU A 111 -15.17 0.03 -4.94
CA GLU A 111 -14.90 0.84 -3.75
C GLU A 111 -13.51 0.60 -3.18
N ASN A 112 -13.10 -0.67 -3.04
CA ASN A 112 -11.78 -1.00 -2.51
C ASN A 112 -10.65 -0.67 -3.51
N ALA A 113 -10.93 -0.65 -4.81
CA ALA A 113 -9.92 -0.32 -5.81
C ALA A 113 -9.47 1.15 -5.66
N GLU A 114 -10.38 2.08 -5.38
CA GLU A 114 -10.02 3.48 -5.13
C GLU A 114 -9.12 3.62 -3.89
N ASP A 115 -9.50 2.98 -2.78
CA ASP A 115 -8.72 3.02 -1.53
C ASP A 115 -7.34 2.36 -1.70
N LEU A 116 -7.24 1.26 -2.45
CA LEU A 116 -5.96 0.62 -2.75
C LEU A 116 -5.09 1.50 -3.63
N ILE A 117 -5.64 2.15 -4.66
CA ILE A 117 -4.86 3.07 -5.50
C ILE A 117 -4.41 4.30 -4.72
N GLU A 118 -5.23 4.81 -3.80
CA GLU A 118 -4.84 5.87 -2.87
C GLU A 118 -3.69 5.46 -1.96
N LEU A 119 -3.74 4.26 -1.37
CA LEU A 119 -2.65 3.71 -0.56
C LEU A 119 -1.37 3.50 -1.38
N VAL A 120 -1.48 2.89 -2.57
CA VAL A 120 -0.36 2.61 -3.47
C VAL A 120 0.32 3.90 -3.92
N THR A 121 -0.46 4.92 -4.32
CA THR A 121 0.10 6.19 -4.78
C THR A 121 0.76 6.97 -3.65
N SER A 122 0.23 6.90 -2.43
CA SER A 122 0.81 7.52 -1.24
C SER A 122 2.10 6.82 -0.79
N ASN A 123 2.12 5.49 -0.81
CA ASN A 123 3.33 4.69 -0.55
C ASN A 123 4.44 5.06 -1.55
N ARG A 124 4.12 5.07 -2.85
CA ARG A 124 5.05 5.52 -3.90
C ARG A 124 5.57 6.94 -3.64
N ALA A 125 4.69 7.86 -3.25
CA ALA A 125 5.07 9.24 -2.96
C ALA A 125 6.00 9.34 -1.73
N ALA A 126 5.83 8.48 -0.72
CA ALA A 126 6.73 8.41 0.42
C ALA A 126 8.16 7.96 0.04
N ILE A 127 8.30 7.12 -0.98
CA ILE A 127 9.61 6.66 -1.49
C ILE A 127 10.24 7.68 -2.44
N TRP A 128 9.48 8.13 -3.46
CA TRP A 128 10.05 8.86 -4.59
C TRP A 128 9.76 10.37 -4.62
N GLY A 129 8.87 10.86 -3.75
CA GLY A 129 8.46 12.26 -3.67
C GLY A 129 7.87 12.77 -4.99
N ASN A 130 8.29 13.97 -5.41
CA ASN A 130 7.75 14.62 -6.61
C ASN A 130 8.05 13.87 -7.92
N ARG A 131 9.07 13.00 -7.95
CA ARG A 131 9.49 12.27 -9.15
C ARG A 131 8.42 11.32 -9.69
N ILE A 132 7.54 10.80 -8.83
CA ILE A 132 6.50 9.84 -9.22
C ILE A 132 5.15 10.49 -9.52
N LYS A 133 5.00 11.82 -9.36
CA LYS A 133 3.71 12.52 -9.53
C LYS A 133 3.04 12.25 -10.88
N GLY A 134 3.82 12.24 -11.97
CA GLY A 134 3.29 11.96 -13.31
C GLY A 134 2.74 10.53 -13.44
N SER A 135 3.49 9.55 -12.93
CA SER A 135 3.07 8.14 -12.93
C SER A 135 1.85 7.90 -12.04
N ASN A 136 1.81 8.48 -10.84
CA ASN A 136 0.65 8.40 -9.95
C ASN A 136 -0.60 9.03 -10.59
N ARG A 137 -0.46 10.18 -11.28
CA ARG A 137 -1.57 10.78 -12.03
C ARG A 137 -2.05 9.88 -13.16
N ALA A 138 -1.13 9.23 -13.87
CA ALA A 138 -1.48 8.27 -14.92
C ALA A 138 -2.24 7.05 -14.36
N LEU A 139 -1.84 6.56 -13.18
CA LEU A 139 -2.53 5.46 -12.50
C LEU A 139 -3.96 5.83 -12.11
N TRP A 140 -4.17 7.01 -11.53
CA TRP A 140 -5.51 7.52 -11.23
C TRP A 140 -6.38 7.70 -12.49
N LYS A 141 -5.79 8.17 -13.60
CA LYS A 141 -6.50 8.26 -14.88
C LYS A 141 -6.89 6.87 -15.42
N ALA A 142 -5.99 5.89 -15.33
CA ALA A 142 -6.27 4.52 -15.77
C ALA A 142 -7.42 3.89 -14.96
N LEU A 143 -7.43 4.09 -13.63
CA LEU A 143 -8.54 3.69 -12.76
C LEU A 143 -9.86 4.32 -13.20
N ALA A 144 -9.88 5.64 -13.41
CA ALA A 144 -11.07 6.36 -13.82
C ALA A 144 -11.60 5.95 -15.20
N LEU A 145 -10.72 5.51 -16.11
CA LEU A 145 -11.13 4.95 -17.40
C LEU A 145 -11.75 3.56 -17.22
N ALA A 146 -11.07 2.68 -16.48
CA ALA A 146 -11.55 1.31 -16.24
C ALA A 146 -12.87 1.24 -15.44
N MET A 147 -13.21 2.28 -14.67
CA MET A 147 -14.48 2.36 -13.92
C MET A 147 -15.68 2.83 -14.75
N LYS A 148 -15.45 3.43 -15.93
CA LYS A 148 -16.52 3.91 -16.83
C LYS A 148 -17.08 2.82 -17.74
N GLU A 149 -16.33 1.73 -17.89
CA GLU A 149 -16.74 0.49 -18.55
C GLU A 149 -17.60 -0.35 -17.60
#